data_AF-A0A0J0YLD4-F1
#
_entry.id   AF-A0A0J0YLD4-F1
#
_cell.length_a   1.000
_cell.length_b   1.000
_cell.length_c   1.000
_cell.angle_alpha   90.00
_cell.angle_beta   90.00
_cell.angle_gamma   90.00
#
_symmetry.space_group_name_H-M   'P 1'
#
loop_
_entity.id
_entity.type
_entity.pdbx_description
1 polymer ?
#
loop_
_entity_poly.entity_id
_entity_poly.type
_entity_poly.pdbx_seq_one_letter_code
_entity_poly.pdbx_strand_id
1 'polypeptide(L)'
;MQLLDGKKTAEDIKNEIAAEVQSIKDAGGKVPHLAAVIVGTDGASLTYVGSKVRSCQQIGFDSTLVSLPEDITEEALLAKIKELNEDDALDGYIVQLPLPKHIDEQKILMAIDPIKDVDGFHPTNFGKMALEMDTFIPATPFGIMQLLERYKIDTAGKHTVVIGRSHIVGRPMSILMSRKGNPGDSTVTLTHSRTKNIEEFTRNADIIITALGVPNYLKADMVKDGVVVIDVGITRVDDASHPKGYIITGDVDFDGVSKKASYITPVPGGVGPMTIAMLLQNTLLARKMRNAK
;
A
#
# COMPACT_ATOMS: atom_id res chain seq x y z
N MET A 1 -13.46 9.96 -19.04
CA MET A 1 -12.68 9.76 -17.81
C MET A 1 -13.56 9.09 -16.77
N GLN A 2 -13.10 7.97 -16.20
CA GLN A 2 -13.74 7.28 -15.07
C GLN A 2 -12.82 7.36 -13.85
N LEU A 3 -13.39 7.52 -12.66
CA LEU A 3 -12.61 7.49 -11.43
C LEU A 3 -12.37 6.05 -10.99
N LEU A 4 -11.10 5.74 -10.69
CA LEU A 4 -10.73 4.56 -9.94
C LEU A 4 -11.04 4.82 -8.46
N ASP A 5 -12.31 4.65 -8.09
CA ASP A 5 -12.82 4.89 -6.74
C ASP A 5 -12.32 3.80 -5.79
N GLY A 6 -11.19 4.07 -5.15
CA GLY A 6 -10.59 3.15 -4.19
C GLY A 6 -11.27 3.16 -2.84
N LYS A 7 -12.03 4.21 -2.49
CA LYS A 7 -12.86 4.19 -1.27
C LYS A 7 -13.96 3.14 -1.40
N LYS A 8 -14.73 3.17 -2.50
CA LYS A 8 -15.76 2.18 -2.76
C LYS A 8 -15.16 0.77 -2.85
N THR A 9 -14.10 0.63 -3.64
CA THR A 9 -13.44 -0.67 -3.84
C THR A 9 -12.90 -1.25 -2.53
N ALA A 10 -12.32 -0.42 -1.65
CA ALA A 10 -11.86 -0.85 -0.34
C ALA A 10 -13.00 -1.27 0.59
N GLU A 11 -14.17 -0.59 0.56
CA GLU A 11 -15.35 -1.03 1.30
C GLU A 11 -15.86 -2.39 0.81
N ASP A 12 -15.95 -2.59 -0.51
CA ASP A 12 -16.38 -3.87 -1.09
C ASP A 12 -15.48 -5.02 -0.63
N ILE A 13 -14.15 -4.83 -0.70
CA ILE A 13 -13.16 -5.81 -0.22
C ILE A 13 -13.29 -6.06 1.28
N LYS A 14 -13.48 -5.01 2.10
CA LYS A 14 -13.65 -5.19 3.54
C LYS A 14 -14.92 -5.98 3.87
N ASN A 15 -15.99 -5.82 3.11
CA ASN A 15 -17.21 -6.61 3.26
C ASN A 15 -16.98 -8.09 2.87
N GLU A 16 -16.23 -8.34 1.81
CA GLU A 16 -15.82 -9.70 1.41
C GLU A 16 -14.99 -10.36 2.52
N ILE A 17 -14.01 -9.64 3.08
CA ILE A 17 -13.20 -10.10 4.21
C ILE A 17 -14.08 -10.38 5.44
N ALA A 18 -15.00 -9.48 5.78
CA ALA A 18 -15.89 -9.65 6.93
C ALA A 18 -16.76 -10.92 6.81
N ALA A 19 -17.30 -11.19 5.61
CA ALA A 19 -18.06 -12.41 5.36
C ALA A 19 -17.21 -13.68 5.53
N GLU A 20 -15.95 -13.64 5.07
CA GLU A 20 -15.02 -14.75 5.25
C GLU A 20 -14.63 -14.95 6.72
N VAL A 21 -14.38 -13.88 7.47
CA VAL A 21 -14.11 -13.93 8.91
C VAL A 21 -15.31 -14.51 9.66
N GLN A 22 -16.53 -14.13 9.30
CA GLN A 22 -17.72 -14.70 9.91
C GLN A 22 -17.80 -16.21 9.64
N SER A 23 -17.48 -16.65 8.43
CA SER A 23 -17.43 -18.08 8.08
C SER A 23 -16.38 -18.84 8.92
N ILE A 24 -15.22 -18.22 9.19
CA ILE A 24 -14.19 -18.79 10.09
C ILE A 24 -14.73 -18.91 11.52
N LYS A 25 -15.42 -17.88 12.03
CA LYS A 25 -16.02 -17.88 13.36
C LYS A 25 -17.08 -18.98 13.50
N ASP A 26 -17.97 -19.08 12.52
CA ASP A 26 -19.07 -20.06 12.52
C ASP A 26 -18.55 -21.50 12.48
N ALA A 27 -17.40 -21.72 11.85
CA ALA A 27 -16.69 -23.00 11.85
C ALA A 27 -15.90 -23.27 13.15
N GLY A 28 -15.97 -22.38 14.15
CA GLY A 28 -15.23 -22.49 15.41
C GLY A 28 -13.73 -22.16 15.30
N GLY A 29 -13.29 -21.55 14.19
CA GLY A 29 -11.92 -21.16 13.96
C GLY A 29 -11.52 -19.86 14.67
N LYS A 30 -10.22 -19.73 14.98
CA LYS A 30 -9.64 -18.48 15.46
C LYS A 30 -9.61 -17.44 14.32
N VAL A 31 -10.06 -16.24 14.64
CA VAL A 31 -10.10 -15.09 13.73
C VAL A 31 -8.71 -14.50 13.51
N PRO A 32 -8.47 -13.79 12.40
CA PRO A 32 -7.19 -13.12 12.19
C PRO A 32 -6.91 -12.06 13.26
N HIS A 33 -5.67 -12.04 13.76
CA HIS A 33 -5.18 -11.05 14.72
C HIS A 33 -4.07 -10.20 14.09
N LEU A 34 -4.32 -8.89 13.97
CA LEU A 34 -3.36 -7.89 13.49
C LEU A 34 -2.78 -7.05 14.63
N ALA A 35 -1.46 -6.93 14.74
CA ALA A 35 -0.84 -5.91 15.58
C ALA A 35 -0.26 -4.74 14.77
N ALA A 36 -0.29 -3.55 15.35
CA ALA A 36 0.37 -2.37 14.81
C ALA A 36 1.33 -1.79 15.85
N VAL A 37 2.61 -1.73 15.50
CA VAL A 37 3.65 -1.08 16.32
C VAL A 37 3.81 0.37 15.85
N ILE A 38 3.69 1.31 16.78
CA ILE A 38 3.96 2.74 16.56
C ILE A 38 5.04 3.19 17.52
N VAL A 39 6.01 3.95 17.00
CA VAL A 39 7.09 4.57 17.78
C VAL A 39 6.93 6.09 17.70
N GLY A 40 6.79 6.73 18.85
CA GLY A 40 6.56 8.17 18.96
C GLY A 40 5.09 8.58 18.85
N THR A 41 4.87 9.88 18.66
CA THR A 41 3.53 10.51 18.83
C THR A 41 3.07 11.30 17.61
N ASP A 42 3.66 11.06 16.44
CA ASP A 42 3.27 11.76 15.21
C ASP A 42 1.76 11.61 14.93
N GLY A 43 1.07 12.75 14.85
CA GLY A 43 -0.39 12.81 14.68
C GLY A 43 -0.88 12.21 13.36
N ALA A 44 -0.04 12.20 12.31
CA ALA A 44 -0.38 11.50 11.07
C ALA A 44 -0.38 9.98 11.27
N SER A 45 0.66 9.46 11.91
CA SER A 45 0.79 8.05 12.27
C SER A 45 -0.33 7.56 13.19
N LEU A 46 -0.69 8.33 14.22
CA LEU A 46 -1.81 8.00 15.13
C LEU A 46 -3.16 7.93 14.40
N THR A 47 -3.43 8.87 13.49
CA THR A 47 -4.67 8.87 12.71
C THR A 47 -4.76 7.64 11.81
N TYR A 48 -3.65 7.30 11.15
CA TYR A 48 -3.57 6.17 10.22
C TYR A 48 -3.73 4.83 10.95
N VAL A 49 -3.03 4.65 12.07
CA VAL A 49 -3.14 3.45 12.92
C VAL A 49 -4.54 3.33 13.53
N GLY A 50 -5.13 4.43 14.00
CA GLY A 50 -6.51 4.43 14.48
C GLY A 50 -7.52 3.99 13.41
N SER A 51 -7.26 4.29 12.12
CA SER A 51 -8.08 3.78 11.02
C SER A 51 -7.93 2.28 10.81
N LYS A 52 -6.73 1.72 10.99
CA LYS A 52 -6.48 0.27 10.91
C LYS A 52 -7.23 -0.47 12.00
N VAL A 53 -7.11 -0.01 13.26
CA VAL A 53 -7.82 -0.59 14.41
C VAL A 53 -9.34 -0.59 14.20
N ARG A 54 -9.91 0.54 13.77
CA ARG A 54 -11.36 0.61 13.46
C ARG A 54 -11.75 -0.36 12.34
N SER A 55 -10.91 -0.53 11.33
CA SER A 55 -11.19 -1.44 10.22
C SER A 55 -11.11 -2.90 10.65
N CYS A 56 -10.16 -3.27 11.53
CA CYS A 56 -10.12 -4.60 12.14
C CYS A 56 -11.41 -4.91 12.91
N GLN A 57 -11.87 -3.97 13.74
CA GLN A 57 -13.12 -4.13 14.49
C GLN A 57 -14.33 -4.27 13.57
N GLN A 58 -14.40 -3.45 12.51
CA GLN A 58 -15.49 -3.47 11.52
C GLN A 58 -15.62 -4.85 10.83
N ILE A 59 -14.51 -5.50 10.50
CA ILE A 59 -14.51 -6.78 9.78
C ILE A 59 -14.42 -8.00 10.71
N GLY A 60 -14.36 -7.77 12.02
CA GLY A 60 -14.36 -8.82 13.03
C GLY A 60 -13.01 -9.49 13.31
N PHE A 61 -11.89 -8.84 12.98
CA PHE A 61 -10.54 -9.22 13.40
C PHE A 61 -10.27 -8.85 14.86
N ASP A 62 -9.34 -9.57 15.48
CA ASP A 62 -8.68 -9.10 16.70
C ASP A 62 -7.57 -8.10 16.34
N SER A 63 -7.31 -7.13 17.20
CA SER A 63 -6.26 -6.14 16.97
C SER A 63 -5.53 -5.70 18.22
N THR A 64 -4.21 -5.55 18.13
CA THR A 64 -3.36 -5.02 19.20
C THR A 64 -2.63 -3.76 18.73
N LEU A 65 -2.70 -2.70 19.54
CA LEU A 65 -1.87 -1.50 19.33
C LEU A 65 -0.69 -1.53 20.32
N VAL A 66 0.53 -1.55 19.79
CA VAL A 66 1.76 -1.44 20.57
C VAL A 66 2.30 -0.03 20.40
N SER A 67 2.08 0.82 21.41
CA SER A 67 2.57 2.21 21.43
C SER A 67 3.87 2.29 22.22
N LEU A 68 4.93 2.73 21.55
CA LEU A 68 6.27 2.85 22.11
C LEU A 68 6.70 4.33 22.08
N PRO A 69 7.50 4.79 23.05
CA PRO A 69 7.91 6.19 23.10
C PRO A 69 8.93 6.50 22.00
N GLU A 70 9.04 7.77 21.62
CA GLU A 70 9.95 8.21 20.54
C GLU A 70 11.43 7.96 20.87
N ASP A 71 11.79 7.97 22.15
CA ASP A 71 13.14 7.78 22.67
C ASP A 71 13.52 6.30 22.89
N ILE A 72 12.68 5.35 22.49
CA ILE A 72 13.00 3.92 22.56
C ILE A 72 14.31 3.62 21.82
N THR A 73 15.16 2.75 22.39
CA THR A 73 16.38 2.32 21.71
C THR A 73 16.09 1.29 20.62
N GLU A 74 17.00 1.17 19.65
CA GLU A 74 16.91 0.14 18.60
C GLU A 74 16.86 -1.26 19.21
N GLU A 75 17.66 -1.54 20.23
CA GLU A 75 17.70 -2.84 20.91
C GLU A 75 16.36 -3.17 21.61
N ALA A 76 15.74 -2.19 22.24
CA ALA A 76 14.44 -2.36 22.89
C ALA A 76 13.32 -2.61 21.87
N LEU A 77 13.36 -1.93 20.71
CA LEU A 77 12.42 -2.19 19.63
C LEU A 77 12.62 -3.58 19.02
N LEU A 78 13.87 -4.00 18.81
CA LEU A 78 14.20 -5.36 18.34
C LEU A 78 13.74 -6.44 19.32
N ALA A 79 13.88 -6.21 20.63
CA ALA A 79 13.33 -7.10 21.65
C ALA A 79 11.80 -7.21 21.54
N LYS A 80 11.12 -6.08 21.30
CA LYS A 80 9.67 -6.09 21.12
C LYS A 80 9.22 -6.83 19.86
N ILE A 81 9.95 -6.68 18.76
CA ILE A 81 9.73 -7.42 17.51
C ILE A 81 9.90 -8.93 17.75
N LYS A 82 10.91 -9.33 18.52
CA LYS A 82 11.10 -10.74 18.89
C LYS A 82 9.90 -11.29 19.65
N GLU A 83 9.37 -10.56 20.64
CA GLU A 83 8.14 -10.95 21.36
C GLU A 83 6.96 -11.17 20.39
N LEU A 84 6.76 -10.24 19.44
CA LEU A 84 5.66 -10.35 18.47
C LEU A 84 5.86 -11.51 17.48
N ASN A 85 7.10 -11.82 17.12
CA ASN A 85 7.43 -13.00 16.31
C ASN A 85 7.08 -14.30 17.04
N GLU A 86 7.30 -14.35 18.35
CA GLU A 86 7.06 -15.55 19.18
C GLU A 86 5.60 -15.69 19.65
N ASP A 87 4.77 -14.65 19.49
CA ASP A 87 3.36 -14.68 19.90
C ASP A 87 2.47 -15.50 18.94
N ASP A 88 2.08 -16.71 19.32
CA ASP A 88 1.20 -17.57 18.52
C ASP A 88 -0.26 -17.07 18.41
N ALA A 89 -0.68 -16.14 19.29
CA ALA A 89 -1.96 -15.47 19.15
C ALA A 89 -1.94 -14.45 18.00
N LEU A 90 -0.76 -14.01 17.55
CA LEU A 90 -0.63 -13.03 16.48
C LEU A 90 -0.44 -13.70 15.12
N ASP A 91 -1.27 -13.34 14.13
CA ASP A 91 -1.14 -13.86 12.77
C ASP A 91 -0.28 -12.96 11.89
N GLY A 92 -0.29 -11.64 12.14
CA GLY A 92 0.58 -10.70 11.45
C GLY A 92 0.67 -9.35 12.13
N TYR A 93 1.72 -8.60 11.82
CA TYR A 93 1.87 -7.24 12.33
C TYR A 93 2.67 -6.33 11.39
N ILE A 94 2.61 -5.05 11.72
CA ILE A 94 3.37 -4.00 11.03
C ILE A 94 4.18 -3.20 12.04
N VAL A 95 5.28 -2.61 11.56
CA VAL A 95 5.96 -1.50 12.21
C VAL A 95 5.69 -0.25 11.38
N GLN A 96 4.96 0.71 11.96
CA GLN A 96 4.57 1.92 11.25
C GLN A 96 5.80 2.80 10.99
N LEU A 97 6.05 3.06 9.70
CA LEU A 97 7.11 3.97 9.23
C LEU A 97 6.59 5.40 9.04
N PRO A 98 7.47 6.43 9.06
CA PRO A 98 8.91 6.34 9.35
C PRO A 98 9.21 6.11 10.83
N LEU A 99 10.37 5.52 11.14
CA LEU A 99 10.88 5.41 12.51
C LEU A 99 11.69 6.66 12.91
N PRO A 100 11.91 6.89 14.21
CA PRO A 100 12.85 7.90 14.67
C PRO A 100 14.24 7.74 14.03
N LYS A 101 14.91 8.87 13.75
CA LYS A 101 16.16 8.91 12.96
C LYS A 101 17.32 8.12 13.56
N HIS A 102 17.28 7.82 14.86
CA HIS A 102 18.32 7.03 15.54
C HIS A 102 18.13 5.52 15.41
N ILE A 103 17.04 5.07 14.78
CA ILE A 103 16.73 3.65 14.57
C ILE A 103 16.94 3.30 13.09
N ASP A 104 17.65 2.21 12.83
CA ASP A 104 17.82 1.68 11.48
C ASP A 104 16.56 0.91 11.04
N GLU A 105 15.73 1.55 10.22
CA GLU A 105 14.51 0.95 9.65
C GLU A 105 14.77 -0.39 8.97
N GLN A 106 15.91 -0.55 8.28
CA GLN A 106 16.20 -1.78 7.57
C GLN A 106 16.44 -2.94 8.54
N LYS A 107 17.15 -2.70 9.65
CA LYS A 107 17.34 -3.73 10.69
C LYS A 107 16.00 -4.14 11.30
N ILE A 108 15.12 -3.19 11.58
CA ILE A 108 13.79 -3.45 12.11
C ILE A 108 12.97 -4.30 11.14
N LEU A 109 12.91 -3.92 9.86
CA LEU A 109 12.17 -4.68 8.85
C LEU A 109 12.73 -6.10 8.64
N MET A 110 14.05 -6.29 8.74
CA MET A 110 14.68 -7.62 8.65
C MET A 110 14.47 -8.50 9.89
N ALA A 111 14.10 -7.91 11.02
CA ALA A 111 13.86 -8.65 12.26
C ALA A 111 12.42 -9.20 12.33
N ILE A 112 11.51 -8.73 11.48
CA ILE A 112 10.13 -9.24 11.41
C ILE A 112 10.14 -10.65 10.80
N ASP A 113 9.42 -11.60 11.40
CA ASP A 113 9.25 -12.92 10.78
C ASP A 113 8.50 -12.77 9.44
N PRO A 114 9.07 -13.24 8.31
CA PRO A 114 8.43 -13.15 7.00
C PRO A 114 6.99 -13.68 6.96
N ILE A 115 6.65 -14.68 7.79
CA ILE A 115 5.29 -15.25 7.81
C ILE A 115 4.27 -14.38 8.57
N LYS A 116 4.73 -13.37 9.30
CA LYS A 116 3.91 -12.38 10.03
C LYS A 116 4.01 -10.97 9.43
N ASP A 117 4.88 -10.75 8.45
CA ASP A 117 5.07 -9.47 7.74
C ASP A 117 3.92 -9.20 6.74
N VAL A 118 2.78 -8.79 7.26
CA VAL A 118 1.59 -8.49 6.45
C VAL A 118 1.69 -7.19 5.65
N ASP A 119 2.74 -6.38 5.88
CA ASP A 119 3.07 -5.23 5.03
C ASP A 119 3.92 -5.62 3.81
N GLY A 120 4.49 -6.83 3.80
CA GLY A 120 5.22 -7.42 2.67
C GLY A 120 6.59 -6.79 2.39
N PHE A 121 7.17 -6.06 3.35
CA PHE A 121 8.43 -5.35 3.17
C PHE A 121 9.67 -6.18 3.52
N HIS A 122 9.51 -7.33 4.18
CA HIS A 122 10.61 -8.21 4.49
C HIS A 122 11.27 -8.71 3.19
N PRO A 123 12.62 -8.69 3.07
CA PRO A 123 13.32 -9.10 1.85
C PRO A 123 12.94 -10.50 1.33
N THR A 124 12.68 -11.46 2.22
CA THR A 124 12.12 -12.78 1.87
C THR A 124 10.80 -12.68 1.11
N ASN A 125 9.86 -11.85 1.57
CA ASN A 125 8.57 -11.66 0.91
C ASN A 125 8.73 -10.91 -0.41
N PHE A 126 9.56 -9.87 -0.43
CA PHE A 126 9.89 -9.17 -1.66
C PHE A 126 10.52 -10.10 -2.72
N GLY A 127 11.47 -10.94 -2.32
CA GLY A 127 12.14 -11.91 -3.19
C GLY A 127 11.18 -12.96 -3.72
N LYS A 128 10.33 -13.53 -2.85
CA LYS A 128 9.27 -14.46 -3.28
C LYS A 128 8.30 -13.81 -4.26
N MET A 129 7.84 -12.59 -3.99
CA MET A 129 6.95 -11.85 -4.89
C MET A 129 7.61 -11.63 -6.25
N ALA A 130 8.89 -11.28 -6.27
CA ALA A 130 9.65 -11.08 -7.51
C ALA A 130 9.86 -12.37 -8.32
N LEU A 131 9.82 -13.52 -7.66
CA LEU A 131 9.89 -14.84 -8.27
C LEU A 131 8.50 -15.45 -8.53
N GLU A 132 7.42 -14.65 -8.38
CA GLU A 132 6.02 -15.10 -8.54
C GLU A 132 5.63 -16.28 -7.61
N MET A 133 6.28 -16.36 -6.44
CA MET A 133 5.97 -17.34 -5.40
C MET A 133 4.92 -16.81 -4.42
N ASP A 134 4.18 -17.71 -3.77
CA ASP A 134 3.20 -17.36 -2.75
C ASP A 134 3.83 -16.64 -1.56
N THR A 135 3.38 -15.41 -1.31
CA THR A 135 3.87 -14.53 -0.24
C THR A 135 2.92 -13.34 -0.05
N PHE A 136 3.24 -12.46 0.91
CA PHE A 136 2.57 -11.18 1.07
C PHE A 136 3.07 -10.18 0.02
N ILE A 137 2.13 -9.60 -0.71
CA ILE A 137 2.41 -8.48 -1.62
C ILE A 137 2.35 -7.18 -0.81
N PRO A 138 3.27 -6.23 -1.00
CA PRO A 138 3.19 -4.96 -0.30
C PRO A 138 1.83 -4.27 -0.48
N ALA A 139 1.24 -3.80 0.63
CA ALA A 139 -0.19 -3.48 0.67
C ALA A 139 -0.63 -2.40 -0.33
N THR A 140 0.20 -1.36 -0.53
CA THR A 140 -0.08 -0.31 -1.52
C THR A 140 -0.01 -0.84 -2.95
N PRO A 141 1.08 -1.52 -3.39
CA PRO A 141 1.09 -2.23 -4.66
C PRO A 141 -0.06 -3.20 -4.87
N PHE A 142 -0.40 -4.00 -3.86
CA PHE A 142 -1.52 -4.93 -3.93
C PHE A 142 -2.84 -4.19 -4.19
N GLY A 143 -3.02 -3.03 -3.56
CA GLY A 143 -4.21 -2.20 -3.73
C GLY A 143 -4.35 -1.67 -5.15
N ILE A 144 -3.23 -1.29 -5.76
CA ILE A 144 -3.16 -0.87 -7.16
C ILE A 144 -3.53 -2.04 -8.08
N MET A 145 -3.00 -3.23 -7.84
CA MET A 145 -3.35 -4.42 -8.62
C MET A 145 -4.86 -4.72 -8.52
N GLN A 146 -5.45 -4.63 -7.32
CA GLN A 146 -6.90 -4.81 -7.15
C GLN A 146 -7.74 -3.75 -7.86
N LEU A 147 -7.30 -2.49 -7.90
CA LEU A 147 -7.96 -1.45 -8.69
C LEU A 147 -7.93 -1.80 -10.18
N LEU A 148 -6.76 -2.16 -10.71
CA LEU A 148 -6.63 -2.54 -12.11
C LEU A 148 -7.52 -3.74 -12.47
N GLU A 149 -7.54 -4.76 -11.62
CA GLU A 149 -8.33 -5.98 -11.81
C GLU A 149 -9.83 -5.70 -11.79
N ARG A 150 -10.33 -5.03 -10.75
CA ARG A 150 -11.77 -4.81 -10.55
C ARG A 150 -12.37 -3.84 -11.55
N TYR A 151 -11.59 -2.86 -12.02
CA TYR A 151 -11.99 -1.97 -13.10
C TYR A 151 -11.71 -2.55 -14.49
N LYS A 152 -11.16 -3.77 -14.57
CA LYS A 152 -10.86 -4.48 -15.83
C LYS A 152 -9.99 -3.66 -16.77
N ILE A 153 -8.99 -2.99 -16.21
CA ILE A 153 -8.01 -2.23 -16.98
C ILE A 153 -7.14 -3.22 -17.74
N ASP A 154 -7.11 -3.09 -19.06
CA ASP A 154 -6.24 -3.90 -19.92
C ASP A 154 -4.78 -3.46 -19.72
N THR A 155 -3.96 -4.35 -19.16
CA THR A 155 -2.54 -4.11 -18.88
C THR A 155 -1.60 -4.86 -19.84
N ALA A 156 -2.11 -5.85 -20.59
CA ALA A 156 -1.29 -6.73 -21.40
C ALA A 156 -0.70 -5.99 -22.60
N GLY A 157 0.62 -6.07 -22.76
CA GLY A 157 1.36 -5.37 -23.81
C GLY A 157 1.37 -3.84 -23.69
N LYS A 158 0.73 -3.27 -22.65
CA LYS A 158 0.71 -1.82 -22.43
C LYS A 158 2.06 -1.32 -21.94
N HIS A 159 2.40 -0.10 -22.32
CA HIS A 159 3.55 0.59 -21.76
C HIS A 159 3.17 1.24 -20.42
N THR A 160 3.65 0.65 -19.34
CA THR A 160 3.46 1.15 -17.98
C THR A 160 4.70 1.92 -17.52
N VAL A 161 4.53 3.20 -17.16
CA VAL A 161 5.59 4.01 -16.55
C VAL A 161 5.34 4.13 -15.06
N VAL A 162 6.31 3.69 -14.26
CA VAL A 162 6.31 3.89 -12.81
C VAL A 162 7.23 5.07 -12.49
N ILE A 163 6.72 6.08 -11.80
CA ILE A 163 7.48 7.26 -11.37
C ILE A 163 7.77 7.15 -9.88
N GLY A 164 9.05 6.92 -9.55
CA GLY A 164 9.50 6.66 -8.19
C GLY A 164 9.94 5.21 -8.02
N ARG A 165 11.03 4.99 -7.26
CA ARG A 165 11.69 3.68 -7.10
C ARG A 165 11.89 3.27 -5.65
N SER A 166 10.98 3.70 -4.78
CA SER A 166 10.96 3.30 -3.38
C SER A 166 10.82 1.78 -3.25
N HIS A 167 11.31 1.23 -2.15
CA HIS A 167 11.19 -0.20 -1.84
C HIS A 167 9.74 -0.61 -1.53
N ILE A 168 8.92 0.34 -1.10
CA ILE A 168 7.55 0.10 -0.63
C ILE A 168 6.49 0.20 -1.73
N VAL A 169 6.74 0.93 -2.82
CA VAL A 169 5.76 1.13 -3.91
C VAL A 169 6.41 0.97 -5.29
N GLY A 170 7.38 1.81 -5.64
CA GLY A 170 7.86 1.93 -7.01
C GLY A 170 8.48 0.65 -7.57
N ARG A 171 9.45 0.08 -6.85
CA ARG A 171 10.09 -1.19 -7.23
C ARG A 171 9.09 -2.36 -7.28
N PRO A 172 8.28 -2.63 -6.23
CA PRO A 172 7.33 -3.73 -6.29
C PRO A 172 6.31 -3.55 -7.42
N MET A 173 5.81 -2.33 -7.66
CA MET A 173 4.93 -2.08 -8.80
C MET A 173 5.59 -2.37 -10.15
N SER A 174 6.87 -2.01 -10.32
CA SER A 174 7.55 -2.29 -11.58
C SER A 174 7.62 -3.78 -11.90
N ILE A 175 7.78 -4.62 -10.87
CA ILE A 175 7.83 -6.07 -10.99
C ILE A 175 6.43 -6.62 -11.22
N LEU A 176 5.45 -6.21 -10.40
CA LEU A 176 4.06 -6.69 -10.48
C LEU A 176 3.39 -6.34 -11.81
N MET A 177 3.72 -5.21 -12.42
CA MET A 177 3.20 -4.85 -13.74
C MET A 177 3.88 -5.64 -14.86
N SER A 178 5.13 -6.08 -14.68
CA SER A 178 5.86 -6.87 -15.67
C SER A 178 5.62 -8.38 -15.59
N ARG A 179 5.07 -8.86 -14.46
CA ARG A 179 4.82 -10.29 -14.21
C ARG A 179 3.85 -10.86 -15.24
N LYS A 180 3.87 -12.16 -15.46
CA LYS A 180 2.89 -12.82 -16.34
C LYS A 180 1.49 -12.78 -15.73
N GLY A 181 0.47 -12.53 -16.54
CA GLY A 181 -0.94 -12.58 -16.15
C GLY A 181 -1.59 -11.21 -16.01
N ASN A 182 -2.86 -11.21 -15.60
CA ASN A 182 -3.69 -10.02 -15.49
C ASN A 182 -4.12 -9.79 -14.03
N PRO A 183 -3.91 -8.60 -13.44
CA PRO A 183 -3.13 -7.48 -13.97
C PRO A 183 -1.62 -7.80 -13.97
N GLY A 184 -0.94 -7.30 -15.00
CA GLY A 184 0.44 -7.64 -15.36
C GLY A 184 0.67 -7.58 -16.88
N ASP A 185 1.65 -8.32 -17.39
CA ASP A 185 2.03 -8.43 -18.81
C ASP A 185 2.33 -7.06 -19.48
N SER A 186 2.66 -6.02 -18.71
CA SER A 186 3.05 -4.72 -19.25
C SER A 186 4.52 -4.69 -19.65
N THR A 187 4.84 -3.88 -20.66
CA THR A 187 6.20 -3.37 -20.84
C THR A 187 6.41 -2.25 -19.84
N VAL A 188 7.35 -2.39 -18.91
CA VAL A 188 7.49 -1.47 -17.77
C VAL A 188 8.75 -0.61 -17.86
N THR A 189 8.58 0.70 -17.69
CA THR A 189 9.69 1.66 -17.52
C THR A 189 9.65 2.24 -16.11
N LEU A 190 10.67 1.95 -15.30
CA LEU A 190 10.86 2.55 -13.97
C LEU A 190 11.68 3.84 -14.08
N THR A 191 11.08 4.96 -13.71
CA THR A 191 11.68 6.30 -13.74
C THR A 191 11.90 6.84 -12.32
N HIS A 192 12.83 7.80 -12.18
CA HIS A 192 13.20 8.37 -10.89
C HIS A 192 13.86 9.75 -11.05
N SER A 193 14.26 10.38 -9.94
CA SER A 193 14.90 11.72 -9.90
C SER A 193 16.20 11.89 -10.70
N ARG A 194 16.71 10.83 -11.33
CA ARG A 194 17.90 10.87 -12.20
C ARG A 194 17.58 10.52 -13.65
N THR A 195 16.33 10.20 -13.95
CA THR A 195 15.84 10.00 -15.32
C THR A 195 15.87 11.35 -16.04
N LYS A 196 16.55 11.41 -17.18
CA LYS A 196 16.53 12.58 -18.05
C LYS A 196 15.26 12.53 -18.91
N ASN A 197 14.63 13.68 -19.14
CA ASN A 197 13.44 13.82 -19.99
C ASN A 197 12.34 12.82 -19.64
N ILE A 198 11.88 12.81 -18.38
CA ILE A 198 10.83 11.87 -17.93
C ILE A 198 9.53 11.99 -18.74
N GLU A 199 9.31 13.17 -19.33
CA GLU A 199 8.22 13.52 -20.23
C GLU A 199 8.21 12.63 -21.48
N GLU A 200 9.36 12.19 -21.97
CA GLU A 200 9.46 11.31 -23.14
C GLU A 200 8.83 9.94 -22.86
N PHE A 201 9.06 9.39 -21.67
CA PHE A 201 8.47 8.12 -21.25
C PHE A 201 6.99 8.27 -20.95
N THR A 202 6.63 9.29 -20.17
CA THR A 202 5.25 9.52 -19.70
C THR A 202 4.28 9.90 -20.83
N ARG A 203 4.72 10.66 -21.84
CA ARG A 203 3.89 10.97 -23.03
C ARG A 203 3.58 9.74 -23.88
N ASN A 204 4.39 8.68 -23.79
CA ASN A 204 4.15 7.43 -24.52
C ASN A 204 3.44 6.36 -23.68
N ALA A 205 3.29 6.58 -22.37
CA ALA A 205 2.72 5.60 -21.45
C ALA A 205 1.22 5.40 -21.65
N ASP A 206 0.78 4.14 -21.64
CA ASP A 206 -0.64 3.78 -21.53
C ASP A 206 -1.13 3.86 -20.09
N ILE A 207 -0.25 3.49 -19.14
CA ILE A 207 -0.51 3.49 -17.70
C ILE A 207 0.63 4.24 -17.01
N ILE A 208 0.31 5.18 -16.12
CA ILE A 208 1.27 5.89 -15.28
C ILE A 208 0.93 5.65 -13.82
N ILE A 209 1.93 5.22 -13.05
CA ILE A 209 1.82 5.02 -11.60
C ILE A 209 2.81 5.96 -10.92
N THR A 210 2.33 6.95 -10.17
CA THR A 210 3.18 7.97 -9.51
C THR A 210 3.29 7.71 -8.01
N ALA A 211 4.52 7.67 -7.49
CA ALA A 211 4.82 7.47 -6.07
C ALA A 211 6.06 8.28 -5.66
N LEU A 212 5.96 9.60 -5.83
CA LEU A 212 7.01 10.59 -5.58
C LEU A 212 6.87 11.28 -4.22
N GLY A 213 5.63 11.56 -3.79
CA GLY A 213 5.38 12.45 -2.65
C GLY A 213 5.64 13.93 -2.98
N VAL A 214 5.47 14.33 -4.26
CA VAL A 214 5.68 15.70 -4.74
C VAL A 214 4.37 16.21 -5.35
N PRO A 215 3.65 17.12 -4.65
CA PRO A 215 2.37 17.64 -5.10
C PRO A 215 2.34 18.11 -6.56
N ASN A 216 1.35 17.65 -7.32
CA ASN A 216 1.06 18.12 -8.68
C ASN A 216 2.25 18.04 -9.66
N TYR A 217 3.17 17.09 -9.47
CA TYR A 217 4.32 16.86 -10.34
C TYR A 217 3.92 16.43 -11.76
N LEU A 218 3.05 15.43 -11.90
CA LEU A 218 2.63 14.95 -13.23
C LEU A 218 1.59 15.92 -13.82
N LYS A 219 1.97 16.62 -14.88
CA LYS A 219 1.16 17.64 -15.55
C LYS A 219 0.44 17.13 -16.79
N ALA A 220 -0.58 17.87 -17.21
CA ALA A 220 -1.40 17.53 -18.37
C ALA A 220 -0.58 17.40 -19.66
N ASP A 221 0.45 18.22 -19.86
CA ASP A 221 1.29 18.13 -21.04
C ASP A 221 2.20 16.89 -21.01
N MET A 222 2.52 16.34 -19.85
CA MET A 222 3.35 15.14 -19.70
C MET A 222 2.66 13.84 -20.10
N VAL A 223 1.35 13.86 -20.40
CA VAL A 223 0.58 12.64 -20.68
C VAL A 223 -0.13 12.69 -22.04
N LYS A 224 -0.35 11.51 -22.63
CA LYS A 224 -1.18 11.34 -23.82
C LYS A 224 -2.67 11.22 -23.49
N ASP A 225 -3.50 11.40 -24.50
CA ASP A 225 -4.93 11.16 -24.39
C ASP A 225 -5.21 9.66 -24.21
N GLY A 226 -6.20 9.34 -23.37
CA GLY A 226 -6.60 7.98 -23.04
C GLY A 226 -5.74 7.29 -21.97
N VAL A 227 -4.75 7.98 -21.38
CA VAL A 227 -3.88 7.42 -20.33
C VAL A 227 -4.66 6.94 -19.10
N VAL A 228 -4.21 5.86 -18.46
CA VAL A 228 -4.65 5.44 -17.12
C VAL A 228 -3.65 6.00 -16.10
N VAL A 229 -4.14 6.68 -15.07
CA VAL A 229 -3.29 7.33 -14.07
C VAL A 229 -3.62 6.83 -12.66
N ILE A 230 -2.59 6.35 -11.97
CA ILE A 230 -2.67 5.88 -10.58
C ILE A 230 -1.73 6.76 -9.75
N ASP A 231 -2.35 7.64 -8.99
CA ASP A 231 -1.70 8.57 -8.08
C ASP A 231 -1.63 7.98 -6.67
N VAL A 232 -0.42 7.59 -6.26
CA VAL A 232 -0.12 7.06 -4.93
C VAL A 232 0.24 8.19 -3.96
N GLY A 233 0.48 9.40 -4.45
CA GLY A 233 0.88 10.55 -3.64
C GLY A 233 -0.15 10.87 -2.57
N ILE A 234 0.32 11.10 -1.34
CA ILE A 234 -0.49 11.62 -0.24
C ILE A 234 0.37 12.65 0.47
N THR A 235 0.16 13.92 0.11
CA THR A 235 0.91 15.04 0.69
C THR A 235 -0.05 16.02 1.32
N ARG A 236 0.22 16.40 2.58
CA ARG A 236 -0.48 17.51 3.23
C ARG A 236 0.09 18.81 2.70
N VAL A 237 -0.77 19.67 2.18
CA VAL A 237 -0.43 21.01 1.72
C VAL A 237 -1.23 22.00 2.54
N ASP A 238 -0.54 22.97 3.13
CA ASP A 238 -1.15 23.99 3.96
C ASP A 238 -2.19 24.78 3.16
N ASP A 239 -3.37 24.94 3.76
CA ASP A 239 -4.49 25.66 3.19
C ASP A 239 -5.29 26.29 4.33
N ALA A 240 -5.07 27.58 4.54
CA ALA A 240 -5.74 28.36 5.58
C ALA A 240 -7.26 28.49 5.37
N SER A 241 -7.76 28.23 4.16
CA SER A 241 -9.20 28.26 3.86
C SER A 241 -9.91 26.96 4.22
N HIS A 242 -9.17 25.85 4.36
CA HIS A 242 -9.72 24.55 4.70
C HIS A 242 -9.89 24.42 6.23
N PRO A 243 -10.98 23.83 6.76
CA PRO A 243 -11.23 23.74 8.20
C PRO A 243 -10.14 23.04 9.03
N LYS A 244 -9.31 22.21 8.37
CA LYS A 244 -8.17 21.52 9.00
C LYS A 244 -6.85 22.29 8.92
N GLY A 245 -6.81 23.44 8.23
CA GLY A 245 -5.59 24.20 7.93
C GLY A 245 -4.72 23.59 6.83
N TYR A 246 -5.15 22.47 6.22
CA TYR A 246 -4.46 21.80 5.13
C TYR A 246 -5.45 20.99 4.27
N ILE A 247 -5.04 20.71 3.04
CA ILE A 247 -5.64 19.75 2.12
C ILE A 247 -4.69 18.57 1.88
N ILE A 248 -5.23 17.44 1.42
CA ILE A 248 -4.45 16.29 0.99
C ILE A 248 -4.47 16.28 -0.53
N THR A 249 -3.30 16.30 -1.16
CA THR A 249 -3.13 16.24 -2.61
C THR A 249 -2.17 15.14 -3.01
N GLY A 250 -2.30 14.67 -4.24
CA GLY A 250 -1.43 13.65 -4.82
C GLY A 250 -0.30 14.24 -5.65
N ASP A 251 0.44 13.35 -6.30
CA ASP A 251 1.55 13.69 -7.20
C ASP A 251 1.08 14.20 -8.57
N VAL A 252 -0.21 14.08 -8.88
CA VAL A 252 -0.78 14.41 -10.19
C VAL A 252 -1.56 15.71 -10.11
N ASP A 253 -1.36 16.57 -11.11
CA ASP A 253 -2.24 17.71 -11.36
C ASP A 253 -3.59 17.20 -11.87
N PHE A 254 -4.48 16.86 -10.94
CA PHE A 254 -5.71 16.14 -11.22
C PHE A 254 -6.60 16.88 -12.23
N ASP A 255 -6.78 18.19 -12.07
CA ASP A 255 -7.65 18.99 -12.93
C ASP A 255 -7.16 19.05 -14.38
N GLY A 256 -5.85 19.12 -14.58
CA GLY A 256 -5.24 19.10 -15.90
C GLY A 256 -5.26 17.70 -16.52
N VAL A 257 -4.79 16.70 -15.78
CA VAL A 257 -4.57 15.33 -16.27
C VAL A 257 -5.88 14.57 -16.48
N SER A 258 -6.90 14.80 -15.63
CA SER A 258 -8.21 14.14 -15.73
C SER A 258 -8.92 14.42 -17.06
N LYS A 259 -8.63 15.54 -17.72
CA LYS A 259 -9.17 15.89 -19.04
C LYS A 259 -8.63 15.00 -20.17
N LYS A 260 -7.46 14.40 -19.97
CA LYS A 260 -6.81 13.49 -20.92
C LYS A 260 -6.97 12.02 -20.54
N ALA A 261 -7.15 11.73 -19.25
CA ALA A 261 -7.17 10.37 -18.75
C ALA A 261 -8.44 9.60 -19.14
N SER A 262 -8.27 8.32 -19.51
CA SER A 262 -9.38 7.37 -19.58
C SER A 262 -9.84 6.97 -18.18
N TYR A 263 -8.87 6.72 -17.28
CA TYR A 263 -9.06 6.41 -15.87
C TYR A 263 -8.08 7.20 -15.00
N ILE A 264 -8.51 7.65 -13.83
CA ILE A 264 -7.65 8.34 -12.86
C ILE A 264 -8.09 8.04 -11.43
N THR A 265 -7.14 7.79 -10.52
CA THR A 265 -7.43 7.73 -9.09
C THR A 265 -7.56 9.13 -8.50
N PRO A 266 -8.61 9.44 -7.71
CA PRO A 266 -8.67 10.70 -6.98
C PRO A 266 -7.73 10.67 -5.77
N VAL A 267 -7.25 11.84 -5.35
CA VAL A 267 -6.56 12.01 -4.06
C VAL A 267 -7.25 13.14 -3.28
N PRO A 268 -7.78 12.87 -2.07
CA PRO A 268 -7.89 11.56 -1.41
C PRO A 268 -8.96 10.65 -2.04
N GLY A 269 -8.98 9.37 -1.64
CA GLY A 269 -10.05 8.41 -2.01
C GLY A 269 -9.69 7.39 -3.09
N GLY A 270 -8.50 7.48 -3.67
CA GLY A 270 -7.94 6.50 -4.62
C GLY A 270 -7.14 5.41 -3.90
N VAL A 271 -5.82 5.46 -4.00
CA VAL A 271 -4.94 4.37 -3.54
C VAL A 271 -4.92 4.20 -2.01
N GLY A 272 -4.97 5.28 -1.24
CA GLY A 272 -4.83 5.24 0.23
C GLY A 272 -5.80 4.27 0.95
N PRO A 273 -7.13 4.32 0.70
CA PRO A 273 -8.07 3.34 1.25
C PRO A 273 -7.75 1.88 0.89
N MET A 274 -7.23 1.63 -0.32
CA MET A 274 -6.87 0.29 -0.78
C MET A 274 -5.71 -0.29 0.02
N THR A 275 -4.73 0.53 0.41
CA THR A 275 -3.61 0.08 1.25
C THR A 275 -4.11 -0.55 2.56
N ILE A 276 -5.13 0.04 3.20
CA ILE A 276 -5.70 -0.52 4.44
C ILE A 276 -6.44 -1.83 4.14
N ALA A 277 -7.27 -1.87 3.10
CA ALA A 277 -8.00 -3.09 2.74
C ALA A 277 -7.04 -4.26 2.44
N MET A 278 -5.93 -3.99 1.76
CA MET A 278 -4.94 -5.02 1.41
C MET A 278 -4.07 -5.47 2.57
N LEU A 279 -3.79 -4.59 3.53
CA LEU A 279 -3.18 -5.01 4.79
C LEU A 279 -4.07 -6.02 5.52
N LEU A 280 -5.38 -5.79 5.54
CA LEU A 280 -6.35 -6.71 6.16
C LEU A 280 -6.43 -8.02 5.37
N GLN A 281 -6.40 -7.96 4.04
CA GLN A 281 -6.34 -9.14 3.17
C GLN A 281 -5.09 -9.98 3.42
N ASN A 282 -3.90 -9.35 3.54
CA ASN A 282 -2.66 -10.04 3.87
C ASN A 282 -2.73 -10.69 5.26
N THR A 283 -3.38 -10.04 6.22
CA THR A 283 -3.57 -10.61 7.57
C THR A 283 -4.48 -11.84 7.54
N LEU A 284 -5.57 -11.80 6.77
CA LEU A 284 -6.44 -12.96 6.55
C LEU A 284 -5.67 -14.11 5.88
N LEU A 285 -4.82 -13.79 4.90
CA LEU A 285 -3.95 -14.76 4.26
C LEU A 285 -2.96 -15.39 5.26
N ALA A 286 -2.36 -14.59 6.13
CA ALA A 286 -1.45 -15.08 7.17
C ALA A 286 -2.14 -16.09 8.10
N ARG A 287 -3.38 -15.80 8.52
CA ARG A 287 -4.20 -16.73 9.32
C ARG A 287 -4.44 -18.05 8.58
N LYS A 288 -4.81 -18.00 7.30
CA LYS A 288 -5.05 -19.20 6.48
C LYS A 288 -3.79 -20.05 6.30
N MET A 289 -2.64 -19.42 6.04
CA MET A 289 -1.36 -20.10 5.91
C MET A 289 -0.94 -20.83 7.20
N ARG A 290 -1.28 -20.28 8.38
CA ARG A 290 -1.03 -20.93 9.67
C ARG A 290 -1.99 -22.09 9.95
N ASN A 291 -3.22 -22.08 9.45
CA ASN A 291 -4.17 -23.19 9.58
C ASN A 291 -3.83 -24.40 8.69
N ALA A 292 -3.07 -24.20 7.61
CA ALA A 292 -2.71 -25.25 6.67
C ALA A 292 -1.47 -26.08 7.09
N LYS A 293 -0.84 -25.73 8.21
CA LYS A 293 0.30 -26.44 8.80
C LYS A 293 -0.16 -27.25 10.01
#